data_AF-A0A2E7N198-F1
#
_entry.id   AF-A0A2E7N198-F1
#
_cell.length_a   1.000
_cell.length_b   1.000
_cell.length_c   1.000
_cell.angle_alpha   90.00
_cell.angle_beta   90.00
_cell.angle_gamma   90.00
#
_symmetry.space_group_name_H-M   'P 1'
#
loop_
_entity.id
_entity.type
_entity.pdbx_description
1 polymer ?
#
loop_
_entity_poly.entity_id
_entity_poly.type
_entity_poly.pdbx_seq_one_letter_code
_entity_poly.pdbx_strand_id
1 'polypeptide(L)'
;MWQMIKRRILAGLIALMPIMATYWIIKILFEFLDRFAEPILILLGIHIPGLGIILTISFIFVIGLLVTNVLGRTILRWSELLVARVPIVSTIYNSIKQITGAFSGSTAKSFQKVVLIEYPRKGLWTMAFVTNESKNKDGEIFYHLFVPTTPNPTSGVFIIVPKKDATDPEISVEAGLRTIVSGGIIDDNISIADKLSK
;
A
#
# COMPACT_ATOMS: atom_id res chain seq x y z
N MET A 1 -28.89 -23.61 22.55
CA MET A 1 -28.57 -22.41 23.37
C MET A 1 -27.06 -22.14 23.48
N TRP A 2 -26.25 -23.11 23.93
CA TRP A 2 -24.78 -23.00 24.05
C TRP A 2 -24.06 -22.55 22.77
N GLN A 3 -24.45 -23.08 21.60
CA GLN A 3 -23.86 -22.69 20.31
C GLN A 3 -24.12 -21.22 19.95
N MET A 4 -25.27 -20.66 20.36
CA MET A 4 -25.58 -19.24 20.13
C MET A 4 -24.73 -18.34 21.01
N ILE A 5 -24.49 -18.73 22.26
CA ILE A 5 -23.63 -17.99 23.20
C ILE A 5 -22.19 -17.98 22.69
N LYS A 6 -21.65 -19.15 22.32
CA LYS A 6 -20.30 -19.26 21.72
C LYS A 6 -20.13 -18.38 20.49
N ARG A 7 -21.10 -18.40 19.56
CA ARG A 7 -21.05 -17.58 18.34
C ARG A 7 -21.02 -16.09 18.65
N ARG A 8 -21.78 -15.62 19.64
CA ARG A 8 -21.83 -14.21 20.04
C ARG A 8 -20.54 -13.77 20.75
N ILE A 9 -19.99 -14.61 21.63
CA ILE A 9 -18.69 -14.34 22.28
C ILE A 9 -17.57 -14.29 21.22
N LEU A 10 -17.55 -15.25 20.29
CA LEU A 10 -16.54 -15.29 19.22
C LEU A 10 -16.66 -14.08 18.30
N ALA A 11 -17.89 -13.69 17.92
CA ALA A 11 -18.13 -12.49 17.13
C ALA A 11 -17.69 -11.21 17.86
N GLY A 12 -17.96 -11.11 19.17
CA GLY A 12 -17.48 -10.00 20.00
C GLY A 12 -15.96 -9.95 20.12
N LEU A 13 -15.31 -11.12 20.29
CA LEU A 13 -13.86 -11.22 20.32
C LEU A 13 -13.24 -10.79 18.99
N ILE A 14 -13.76 -11.29 17.86
CA ILE A 14 -13.32 -10.93 16.50
C ILE A 14 -13.54 -9.43 16.25
N ALA A 15 -14.66 -8.87 16.66
CA ALA A 15 -14.93 -7.44 16.53
C ALA A 15 -13.97 -6.57 17.36
N LEU A 16 -13.50 -7.06 18.50
CA LEU A 16 -12.50 -6.37 19.34
C LEU A 16 -11.06 -6.57 18.85
N MET A 17 -10.78 -7.59 18.03
CA MET A 17 -9.42 -7.87 17.55
C MET A 17 -8.75 -6.67 16.86
N PRO A 18 -9.40 -5.93 15.93
CA PRO A 18 -8.78 -4.76 15.32
C PRO A 18 -8.40 -3.67 16.33
N ILE A 19 -9.25 -3.44 17.34
CA ILE A 19 -9.01 -2.43 18.38
C ILE A 19 -7.84 -2.87 19.27
N MET A 20 -7.85 -4.13 19.72
CA MET A 20 -6.77 -4.70 20.52
C MET A 20 -5.44 -4.71 19.75
N ALA A 21 -5.46 -5.09 18.47
CA ALA A 21 -4.28 -5.08 17.62
C ALA A 21 -3.74 -3.66 17.44
N THR A 22 -4.61 -2.68 17.21
CA THR A 22 -4.22 -1.26 17.09
C THR A 22 -3.59 -0.77 18.38
N TYR A 23 -4.23 -1.00 19.54
CA TYR A 23 -3.67 -0.64 20.84
C TYR A 23 -2.32 -1.32 21.10
N TRP A 24 -2.19 -2.60 20.77
CA TRP A 24 -0.97 -3.37 20.97
C TRP A 24 0.18 -2.86 20.08
N ILE A 25 -0.08 -2.57 18.81
CA ILE A 25 0.91 -1.98 17.88
C ILE A 25 1.37 -0.61 18.40
N ILE A 26 0.42 0.25 18.78
CA ILE A 26 0.73 1.56 19.36
C ILE A 26 1.58 1.39 20.61
N LYS A 27 1.19 0.52 21.54
CA LYS A 27 1.92 0.26 22.77
C LYS A 27 3.37 -0.19 22.51
N ILE A 28 3.57 -1.14 21.59
CA ILE A 28 4.92 -1.60 21.20
C ILE A 28 5.77 -0.45 20.67
N LEU A 29 5.20 0.38 19.80
CA LEU A 29 5.90 1.52 19.22
C LEU A 29 6.32 2.51 20.30
N PHE A 30 5.40 2.84 21.23
CA PHE A 30 5.68 3.74 22.34
C PHE A 30 6.75 3.18 23.28
N GLU A 31 6.62 1.93 23.73
CA GLU A 31 7.60 1.31 24.63
C GLU A 31 8.99 1.20 23.98
N PHE A 32 9.05 0.89 22.68
CA PHE A 32 10.31 0.86 21.93
C PHE A 32 11.00 2.23 21.92
N LEU A 33 10.22 3.30 21.73
CA LEU A 33 10.75 4.65 21.59
C LEU A 33 11.07 5.30 22.93
N ASP A 34 10.25 5.05 23.95
CA ASP A 34 10.54 5.46 25.32
C ASP A 34 11.85 4.80 25.80
N ARG A 35 12.05 3.49 25.56
CA ARG A 35 13.33 2.81 25.88
C ARG A 35 14.52 3.37 25.10
N PHE A 36 14.31 3.77 23.84
CA PHE A 36 15.37 4.38 23.04
C PHE A 36 15.75 5.77 23.55
N ALA A 37 14.76 6.53 24.05
CA ALA A 37 14.94 7.89 24.54
C ALA A 37 15.35 7.97 26.01
N GLU A 38 14.99 6.99 26.83
CA GLU A 38 15.22 6.94 28.27
C GLU A 38 16.66 7.29 28.68
N PRO A 39 17.74 6.78 28.03
CA PRO A 39 19.10 7.17 28.37
C PRO A 39 19.39 8.67 28.19
N ILE A 40 18.80 9.29 27.16
CA ILE A 40 18.96 10.72 26.84
C ILE A 40 18.11 11.56 27.81
N LEU A 41 16.91 11.09 28.16
CA LEU A 41 15.99 11.78 29.05
C LEU A 41 16.45 11.77 30.50
N ILE A 42 17.03 10.65 30.96
CA ILE A 42 17.67 10.56 32.28
C ILE A 42 18.84 11.53 32.38
N LEU A 43 19.67 11.64 31.33
CA LEU A 43 20.79 12.58 31.27
C LEU A 43 20.34 14.05 31.31
N LEU A 44 19.18 14.37 30.73
CA LEU A 44 18.59 15.71 30.71
C LEU A 44 17.70 16.03 31.93
N GLY A 45 17.35 15.03 32.75
CA GLY A 45 16.50 15.21 33.93
C GLY A 45 15.02 15.50 33.62
N ILE A 46 14.54 15.18 32.42
CA ILE A 46 13.21 15.57 31.93
C ILE A 46 12.26 14.36 31.94
N HIS A 47 11.14 14.47 32.67
CA HIS A 47 10.04 13.50 32.64
C HIS A 47 8.76 14.20 32.16
N ILE A 48 8.59 14.34 30.84
CA ILE A 48 7.40 14.95 30.25
C ILE A 48 6.48 13.85 29.69
N PRO A 49 5.24 13.72 30.18
CA PRO A 49 4.25 12.83 29.59
C PRO A 49 3.99 13.19 28.12
N GLY A 50 4.02 12.22 27.21
CA GLY A 50 3.81 12.43 25.77
C GLY A 50 5.06 12.80 24.96
N LEU A 51 6.22 12.94 25.61
CA LEU A 51 7.49 13.21 24.94
C LEU A 51 7.89 12.07 23.97
N GLY A 52 7.51 10.83 24.29
CA GLY A 52 7.67 9.67 23.40
C GLY A 52 7.04 9.90 22.02
N ILE A 53 5.89 10.57 21.92
CA ILE A 53 5.24 10.89 20.63
C ILE A 53 6.08 11.86 19.82
N ILE A 54 6.55 12.93 20.46
CA ILE A 54 7.37 13.95 19.81
C ILE A 54 8.67 13.31 19.33
N LEU A 55 9.31 12.51 20.17
CA LEU A 55 10.52 11.76 19.83
C LEU A 55 10.27 10.75 18.71
N THR A 56 9.11 10.08 18.69
CA THR A 56 8.70 9.19 17.60
C THR A 56 8.66 9.92 16.27
N ILE A 57 7.93 11.03 16.22
CA ILE A 57 7.75 11.83 15.01
C ILE A 57 9.09 12.40 14.56
N SER A 58 9.88 12.94 15.48
CA SER A 58 11.22 13.45 15.21
C SER A 58 12.15 12.35 14.69
N PHE A 59 12.11 11.15 15.27
CA PHE A 59 12.92 10.02 14.85
C PHE A 59 12.54 9.54 13.44
N ILE A 60 11.24 9.35 13.16
CA ILE A 60 10.73 8.99 11.83
C ILE A 60 11.14 10.06 10.82
N PHE A 61 11.04 11.34 11.18
CA PHE A 61 11.45 12.45 10.33
C PHE A 61 12.95 12.42 10.04
N VAL A 62 13.81 12.21 11.05
CA VAL A 62 15.26 12.09 10.88
C VAL A 62 15.61 10.89 10.01
N ILE A 63 14.98 9.73 10.21
CA ILE A 63 15.14 8.58 9.32
C ILE A 63 14.76 8.96 7.88
N GLY A 64 13.63 9.65 7.70
CA GLY A 64 13.18 10.12 6.39
C GLY A 64 14.21 11.04 5.71
N LEU A 65 14.77 12.00 6.44
CA LEU A 65 15.84 12.87 5.96
C LEU A 65 17.11 12.10 5.59
N LEU A 66 17.49 11.10 6.39
CA LEU A 66 18.65 10.26 6.09
C LEU A 66 18.41 9.44 4.82
N VAL A 67 17.29 8.73 4.74
CA VAL A 67 16.96 7.83 3.61
C VAL A 67 16.75 8.58 2.29
N THR A 68 16.32 9.84 2.33
CA THR A 68 16.18 10.67 1.12
C THR A 68 17.52 11.12 0.54
N ASN A 69 18.58 11.16 1.37
CA ASN A 69 19.94 11.50 0.95
C ASN A 69 20.72 10.31 0.38
N VAL A 70 21.75 10.60 -0.43
CA VAL A 70 22.59 9.59 -1.11
C VAL A 70 23.22 8.59 -0.12
N LEU A 71 23.66 9.09 1.04
CA LEU A 71 24.25 8.25 2.09
C LEU A 71 23.22 7.27 2.68
N GLY A 72 22.00 7.73 3.00
CA GLY A 72 20.98 6.84 3.56
C GLY A 72 20.46 5.84 2.54
N ARG A 73 20.32 6.20 1.26
CA ARG A 73 20.03 5.22 0.19
C ARG A 73 21.09 4.12 0.12
N THR A 74 22.35 4.49 0.31
CA THR A 74 23.44 3.51 0.34
C THR A 74 23.33 2.61 1.56
N ILE A 75 23.18 3.16 2.77
CA ILE A 75 23.03 2.36 4.00
C ILE A 75 21.83 1.42 3.91
N LEU A 76 20.69 1.89 3.38
CA LEU A 76 19.48 1.08 3.19
C LEU A 76 19.74 -0.11 2.25
N ARG A 77 20.48 0.10 1.16
CA ARG A 77 20.85 -0.99 0.24
C ARG A 77 21.73 -2.04 0.93
N TRP A 78 22.63 -1.62 1.81
CA TRP A 78 23.48 -2.56 2.56
C TRP A 78 22.68 -3.36 3.58
N SER A 79 21.74 -2.73 4.30
CA SER A 79 20.87 -3.45 5.23
C SER A 79 19.97 -4.45 4.50
N GLU A 80 19.46 -4.11 3.32
CA GLU A 80 18.69 -5.04 2.47
C GLU A 80 19.52 -6.25 2.04
N LEU A 81 20.80 -6.06 1.68
CA LEU A 81 21.70 -7.16 1.35
C LEU A 81 21.97 -8.08 2.55
N LEU A 82 21.99 -7.54 3.77
CA LEU A 82 22.12 -8.35 4.99
C LEU A 82 20.84 -9.16 5.25
N VAL A 83 19.67 -8.52 5.14
CA VAL A 83 18.37 -9.17 5.30
C VAL A 83 18.19 -10.29 4.27
N ALA A 84 18.64 -10.07 3.02
CA ALA A 84 18.57 -11.07 1.94
C ALA A 84 19.31 -12.38 2.25
N ARG A 85 20.30 -12.36 3.16
CA ARG A 85 21.10 -13.55 3.53
C ARG A 85 20.43 -14.44 4.57
N VAL A 86 19.41 -13.95 5.27
CA VAL A 86 18.69 -14.73 6.28
C VAL A 86 17.45 -15.34 5.64
N PRO A 87 17.41 -16.67 5.39
CA PRO A 87 16.23 -17.32 4.82
C PRO A 87 15.03 -17.11 5.74
N ILE A 88 13.81 -17.04 5.17
CA ILE A 88 12.54 -16.67 5.82
C ILE A 88 12.41 -15.16 6.12
N VAL A 89 13.41 -14.54 6.76
CA VAL A 89 13.37 -13.10 7.08
C VAL A 89 13.35 -12.26 5.79
N SER A 90 14.16 -12.65 4.80
CA SER A 90 14.14 -12.01 3.48
C SER A 90 12.78 -12.08 2.81
N THR A 91 12.07 -13.21 2.91
CA THR A 91 10.72 -13.39 2.37
C THR A 91 9.74 -12.42 3.01
N ILE A 92 9.68 -12.38 4.35
CA ILE A 92 8.75 -11.49 5.09
C ILE A 92 9.05 -10.03 4.78
N TYR A 93 10.33 -9.63 4.84
CA TYR A 93 10.75 -8.27 4.55
C TYR A 93 10.37 -7.84 3.13
N ASN A 94 10.64 -8.69 2.13
CA ASN A 94 10.32 -8.39 0.74
C ASN A 94 8.81 -8.32 0.51
N SER A 95 8.00 -9.15 1.15
CA SER A 95 6.53 -9.07 1.06
C SER A 95 6.01 -7.74 1.62
N ILE A 96 6.49 -7.31 2.79
CA ILE A 96 6.10 -6.03 3.38
C ILE A 96 6.58 -4.87 2.49
N LYS A 97 7.81 -4.94 1.98
CA LYS A 97 8.37 -3.92 1.08
C LYS A 97 7.61 -3.81 -0.23
N GLN A 98 7.14 -4.93 -0.78
CA GLN A 98 6.31 -4.96 -1.99
C GLN A 98 4.95 -4.29 -1.76
N ILE A 99 4.27 -4.63 -0.66
CA ILE A 99 2.98 -4.02 -0.30
C ILE A 99 3.16 -2.52 -0.07
N THR A 100 4.09 -2.13 0.80
CA THR A 100 4.36 -0.71 1.10
C THR A 100 4.85 0.06 -0.12
N GLY A 101 5.62 -0.58 -1.02
CA GLY A 101 6.06 -0.03 -2.29
C GLY A 101 4.89 0.25 -3.24
N ALA A 102 3.92 -0.65 -3.36
CA ALA A 102 2.74 -0.46 -4.20
C ALA A 102 1.90 0.76 -3.79
N PHE A 103 1.81 1.03 -2.49
CA PHE A 103 1.13 2.22 -1.93
C PHE A 103 2.05 3.44 -1.77
N SER A 104 3.32 3.32 -2.14
CA SER A 104 4.24 4.45 -2.06
C SER A 104 3.83 5.53 -3.07
N GLY A 105 3.94 6.80 -2.65
CA GLY A 105 3.66 7.93 -3.54
C GLY A 105 4.50 7.93 -4.82
N SER A 106 5.65 7.24 -4.86
CA SER A 106 6.44 7.07 -6.08
C SER A 106 5.80 6.12 -7.07
N THR A 107 5.21 5.00 -6.61
CA THR A 107 4.52 4.04 -7.49
C THR A 107 3.16 4.59 -7.92
N ALA A 108 2.41 5.21 -7.01
CA ALA A 108 1.17 5.92 -7.35
C ALA A 108 1.42 7.06 -8.36
N LYS A 109 2.52 7.83 -8.22
CA LYS A 109 2.93 8.83 -9.22
C LYS A 109 3.44 8.23 -10.53
N SER A 110 3.91 6.98 -10.52
CA SER A 110 4.33 6.28 -11.74
C SER A 110 3.14 5.84 -12.58
N PHE A 111 1.98 5.65 -11.96
CA PHE A 111 0.70 5.48 -12.65
C PHE A 111 0.08 6.85 -12.92
N GLN A 112 -0.22 7.13 -14.18
CA GLN A 112 -0.80 8.41 -14.59
C GLN A 112 -2.29 8.49 -14.25
N LYS A 113 -3.03 7.38 -14.40
CA LYS A 113 -4.48 7.28 -14.16
C LYS A 113 -4.95 5.83 -14.14
N VAL A 114 -6.17 5.63 -13.66
CA VAL A 114 -6.90 4.36 -13.72
C VAL A 114 -7.76 4.33 -14.98
N VAL A 115 -7.87 3.16 -15.62
CA VAL A 115 -8.78 2.92 -16.74
C VAL A 115 -9.47 1.57 -16.60
N LEU A 116 -10.61 1.42 -17.26
CA LEU A 116 -11.32 0.16 -17.47
C LEU A 116 -11.12 -0.28 -18.91
N ILE A 117 -10.85 -1.56 -19.10
CA ILE A 117 -10.66 -2.17 -20.42
C ILE A 117 -11.37 -3.52 -20.48
N GLU A 118 -11.67 -3.98 -21.68
CA GLU A 118 -12.16 -5.34 -21.91
C GLU A 118 -10.97 -6.32 -22.03
N TYR A 119 -10.72 -7.14 -21.01
CA TYR A 119 -9.63 -8.12 -20.99
C TYR A 119 -9.97 -9.34 -20.10
N PRO A 120 -9.68 -10.59 -20.54
CA PRO A 120 -9.00 -10.95 -21.78
C PRO A 120 -9.95 -11.13 -22.98
N ARG A 121 -11.24 -10.82 -22.83
CA ARG A 121 -12.24 -10.89 -23.92
C ARG A 121 -13.24 -9.73 -23.87
N LYS A 122 -13.90 -9.49 -25.01
CA LYS A 122 -15.05 -8.58 -25.11
C LYS A 122 -16.16 -8.94 -24.12
N GLY A 123 -16.79 -7.93 -23.54
CA GLY A 123 -17.81 -8.01 -22.49
C GLY A 123 -17.29 -8.34 -21.10
N LEU A 124 -15.97 -8.49 -20.90
CA LEU A 124 -15.37 -8.71 -19.58
C LEU A 124 -14.42 -7.57 -19.23
N TRP A 125 -14.79 -6.78 -18.23
CA TRP A 125 -14.06 -5.59 -17.85
C TRP A 125 -13.09 -5.85 -16.71
N THR A 126 -11.92 -5.23 -16.80
CA THR A 126 -10.94 -5.19 -15.71
C THR A 126 -10.40 -3.78 -15.54
N MET A 127 -9.92 -3.50 -14.33
CA MET A 127 -9.23 -2.27 -14.01
C MET A 127 -7.75 -2.40 -14.37
N ALA A 128 -7.21 -1.35 -14.97
CA ALA A 128 -5.82 -1.24 -15.35
C ALA A 128 -5.28 0.15 -15.02
N PHE A 129 -3.96 0.25 -14.90
CA PHE A 129 -3.27 1.49 -14.56
C PHE A 129 -2.39 1.94 -15.73
N VAL A 130 -2.59 3.17 -16.19
CA VAL A 130 -1.78 3.76 -17.25
C VAL A 130 -0.41 4.07 -16.69
N THR A 131 0.63 3.46 -17.25
CA THR A 131 2.03 3.68 -16.89
C THR A 131 2.71 4.66 -17.86
N ASN A 132 2.29 4.67 -19.12
CA ASN A 132 2.82 5.56 -20.16
C ASN A 132 1.84 5.67 -21.35
N GLU A 133 2.11 6.59 -22.27
CA GLU A 133 1.39 6.75 -23.54
C GLU A 133 2.40 6.81 -24.70
N SER A 134 2.04 6.23 -25.84
CA SER A 134 2.86 6.28 -27.07
C SER A 134 1.99 6.53 -28.29
N LYS A 135 2.57 7.07 -29.37
CA LYS A 135 1.88 7.26 -30.66
C LYS A 135 2.44 6.33 -31.72
N ASN A 136 1.58 5.75 -32.55
CA ASN A 136 2.01 5.02 -33.74
C ASN A 136 2.33 5.98 -34.90
N LYS A 137 2.73 5.43 -36.06
CA LYS A 137 3.07 6.21 -37.26
C LYS A 137 1.89 7.02 -37.81
N ASP A 138 0.67 6.58 -37.57
CA ASP A 138 -0.57 7.22 -38.01
C ASP A 138 -1.07 8.28 -37.02
N GLY A 139 -0.35 8.50 -35.92
CA GLY A 139 -0.69 9.46 -34.86
C GLY A 139 -1.71 8.95 -33.84
N GLU A 140 -2.16 7.70 -33.95
CA GLU A 140 -3.06 7.06 -32.97
C GLU A 140 -2.33 6.84 -31.64
N ILE A 141 -3.00 7.19 -30.54
CA ILE A 141 -2.45 7.11 -29.18
C ILE A 141 -2.77 5.73 -28.60
N PHE A 142 -1.75 5.11 -28.01
CA PHE A 142 -1.82 3.86 -27.30
C PHE A 142 -1.44 4.06 -25.83
N TYR A 143 -2.20 3.42 -24.94
CA TYR A 143 -1.88 3.37 -23.52
C TYR A 143 -1.05 2.13 -23.20
N HIS A 144 -0.03 2.33 -22.38
CA HIS A 144 0.79 1.28 -21.79
C HIS A 144 0.19 0.96 -20.43
N LEU A 145 -0.43 -0.19 -20.31
CA LEU A 145 -1.24 -0.55 -19.16
C LEU A 145 -0.59 -1.65 -18.34
N PHE A 146 -0.65 -1.49 -17.03
CA PHE A 146 -0.44 -2.56 -16.07
C PHE A 146 -1.81 -3.06 -15.58
N VAL A 147 -2.09 -4.34 -15.82
CA VAL A 147 -3.31 -5.01 -15.35
C VAL A 147 -2.94 -5.88 -14.15
N PRO A 148 -3.23 -5.45 -12.91
CA PRO A 148 -2.85 -6.20 -11.73
C PRO A 148 -3.74 -7.41 -11.48
N THR A 149 -3.24 -8.32 -10.66
CA THR A 149 -4.02 -9.41 -10.05
C THR A 149 -4.60 -8.97 -8.71
N THR A 150 -5.72 -9.56 -8.30
CA THR A 150 -6.27 -9.37 -6.95
C THR A 150 -5.88 -10.57 -6.04
N PRO A 151 -5.70 -10.37 -4.73
CA PRO A 151 -5.62 -9.10 -4.01
C PRO A 151 -4.22 -8.45 -4.08
N ASN A 152 -3.26 -9.05 -4.78
CA ASN A 152 -1.88 -8.58 -4.82
C ASN A 152 -1.62 -7.62 -6.01
N PRO A 153 -1.57 -6.28 -5.79
CA PRO A 153 -1.44 -5.30 -6.87
C PRO A 153 0.00 -5.23 -7.45
N THR A 154 0.92 -6.08 -6.98
CA THR A 154 2.32 -6.09 -7.45
C THR A 154 2.55 -7.10 -8.57
N SER A 155 1.64 -8.06 -8.75
CA SER A 155 1.65 -9.00 -9.88
C SER A 155 0.60 -8.62 -10.89
N GLY A 156 0.86 -8.92 -12.16
CA GLY A 156 -0.03 -8.53 -13.25
C GLY A 156 0.59 -8.75 -14.62
N VAL A 157 -0.07 -8.25 -15.65
CA VAL A 157 0.42 -8.28 -17.03
C VAL A 157 0.59 -6.87 -17.57
N PHE A 158 1.57 -6.71 -18.45
CA PHE A 158 1.74 -5.51 -19.25
C PHE A 158 1.04 -5.69 -20.60
N ILE A 159 0.22 -4.73 -20.98
CA ILE A 159 -0.45 -4.73 -22.29
C ILE A 159 -0.45 -3.32 -22.89
N ILE A 160 -0.60 -3.25 -24.21
CA ILE A 160 -0.72 -2.00 -24.95
C ILE A 160 -2.05 -2.03 -25.70
N VAL A 161 -2.88 -1.00 -25.50
CA VAL A 161 -4.19 -0.89 -26.15
C VAL A 161 -4.38 0.49 -26.77
N PRO A 162 -5.15 0.62 -27.85
CA PRO A 162 -5.58 1.93 -28.34
C PRO A 162 -6.28 2.72 -27.25
N LYS A 163 -6.01 4.02 -27.14
CA LYS A 163 -6.66 4.91 -26.15
C LYS A 163 -8.19 4.86 -26.23
N LYS A 164 -8.75 4.62 -27.42
CA LYS A 164 -10.20 4.49 -27.66
C LYS A 164 -10.84 3.25 -27.02
N ASP A 165 -10.04 2.23 -26.69
CA ASP A 165 -10.50 0.98 -26.08
C ASP A 165 -10.41 1.00 -24.54
N ALA A 166 -10.09 2.16 -23.97
CA ALA A 166 -9.97 2.37 -22.52
C ALA A 166 -10.97 3.44 -22.06
N THR A 167 -11.73 3.11 -21.01
CA THR A 167 -12.72 3.99 -20.40
C THR A 167 -12.18 4.55 -19.08
N ASP A 168 -12.33 5.85 -18.85
CA ASP A 168 -11.91 6.48 -17.59
C ASP A 168 -13.03 6.35 -16.53
N PRO A 169 -12.82 5.62 -15.42
CA PRO A 169 -13.77 5.54 -14.32
C PRO A 169 -13.85 6.83 -13.47
N GLU A 170 -12.99 7.83 -13.70
CA GLU A 170 -12.84 9.06 -12.91
C GLU A 170 -12.58 8.82 -11.42
N ILE A 171 -11.80 7.78 -11.10
CA ILE A 171 -11.34 7.50 -9.73
C ILE A 171 -9.84 7.76 -9.62
N SER A 172 -9.38 8.05 -8.40
CA SER A 172 -7.94 8.20 -8.14
C SER A 172 -7.21 6.85 -8.23
N VAL A 173 -5.90 6.90 -8.46
CA VAL A 173 -5.04 5.71 -8.47
C VAL A 173 -5.12 4.98 -7.12
N GLU A 174 -5.20 5.70 -6.01
CA GLU A 174 -5.34 5.14 -4.66
C GLU A 174 -6.68 4.44 -4.45
N ALA A 175 -7.76 4.98 -5.01
CA ALA A 175 -9.06 4.31 -4.99
C ALA A 175 -9.01 3.02 -5.82
N GLY A 176 -8.45 3.07 -7.03
CA GLY A 176 -8.29 1.87 -7.86
C GLY A 176 -7.44 0.77 -7.20
N LEU A 177 -6.30 1.14 -6.59
CA LEU A 177 -5.46 0.19 -5.86
C LEU A 177 -6.21 -0.45 -4.68
N ARG A 178 -7.03 0.33 -3.95
CA ARG A 178 -7.89 -0.20 -2.88
C ARG A 178 -8.94 -1.18 -3.41
N THR A 179 -9.55 -0.90 -4.56
CA THR A 179 -10.49 -1.83 -5.21
C THR A 179 -9.81 -3.15 -5.58
N ILE A 180 -8.61 -3.11 -6.17
CA ILE A 180 -7.83 -4.30 -6.52
C ILE A 180 -7.45 -5.12 -5.28
N VAL A 181 -6.95 -4.46 -4.23
CA VAL A 181 -6.49 -5.14 -3.01
C VAL A 181 -7.65 -5.76 -2.23
N SER A 182 -8.82 -5.11 -2.24
CA SER A 182 -10.02 -5.67 -1.63
C SER A 182 -10.70 -6.74 -2.47
N GLY A 183 -10.27 -6.95 -3.72
CA GLY A 183 -10.94 -7.86 -4.67
C GLY A 183 -12.35 -7.40 -5.04
N GLY A 184 -12.65 -6.11 -4.95
CA GLY A 184 -13.98 -5.54 -5.23
C GLY A 184 -14.98 -5.64 -4.08
N ILE A 185 -14.56 -6.02 -2.87
CA ILE A 185 -15.43 -6.05 -1.67
C ILE A 185 -15.76 -4.63 -1.18
N ILE A 186 -14.85 -3.68 -1.39
CA ILE A 186 -15.04 -2.29 -1.00
C ILE A 186 -15.66 -1.53 -2.17
N ASP A 187 -16.90 -1.09 -1.99
CA ASP A 187 -17.62 -0.21 -2.89
C ASP A 187 -17.53 1.22 -2.34
N ASP A 188 -16.87 2.13 -3.07
CA ASP A 188 -16.72 3.54 -2.68
C ASP A 188 -17.99 4.37 -3.04
N ASN A 189 -19.19 3.73 -3.16
CA ASN A 189 -20.45 4.31 -3.66
C ASN A 189 -20.35 4.89 -5.09
N ILE A 190 -19.29 4.55 -5.83
CA ILE A 190 -19.11 4.89 -7.24
C ILE A 190 -19.34 3.60 -8.00
N SER A 191 -20.51 3.49 -8.65
CA SER A 191 -20.76 2.37 -9.57
C SER A 191 -19.83 2.51 -10.77
N ILE A 192 -18.69 1.83 -10.69
CA ILE A 192 -17.72 1.68 -11.78
C ILE A 192 -18.41 1.11 -13.03
N ALA A 193 -19.50 0.34 -12.83
CA ALA A 193 -20.31 -0.26 -13.87
C ALA A 193 -21.16 0.74 -14.67
N ASP A 194 -21.57 1.88 -14.09
CA ASP A 194 -22.40 2.86 -14.79
C ASP A 194 -21.68 3.42 -16.03
N LYS A 195 -20.35 3.47 -15.97
CA LYS A 195 -19.46 3.95 -17.03
C LYS A 195 -19.13 2.91 -18.08
N LEU A 196 -19.53 1.66 -17.88
CA LEU A 196 -19.36 0.58 -18.84
C LEU A 196 -20.47 0.55 -19.91
N SER A 197 -21.41 1.51 -19.86
CA SER A 197 -22.51 1.62 -20.81
C SER A 197 -22.09 2.33 -22.12
N LYS A 198 -21.57 1.56 -23.08
CA LYS A 198 -21.73 1.81 -24.51
C LYS A 198 -21.82 0.51 -25.29
#